data_AF-A0A6C0AV07-F1
#
_entry.id   AF-A0A6C0AV07-F1
#
_cell.length_a   1.000
_cell.length_b   1.000
_cell.length_c   1.000
_cell.angle_alpha   90.00
_cell.angle_beta   90.00
_cell.angle_gamma   90.00
#
_symmetry.space_group_name_H-M   'P 1'
#
loop_
_entity.id
_entity.type
_entity.pdbx_description
1 polymer ?
#
loop_
_entity_poly.entity_id
_entity_poly.type
_entity_poly.pdbx_seq_one_letter_code
_entity_poly.pdbx_strand_id
1 'polypeptide(L)' 'MLAEQQYDIEVMLNAYNLLESLPDELRCVEYKKILKGIHNYIINNCKHEYITDMIDVDVERSETIVYCKKCYYTPNN' A
#
# COMPACT_ATOMS: atom_id res chain seq x y z
N MET A 1 16.07 6.14 17.75
CA MET A 1 14.60 6.07 17.87
C MET A 1 14.15 4.93 16.99
N LEU A 2 13.69 3.80 17.57
CA LEU A 2 13.16 2.70 16.76
C LEU A 2 11.80 3.16 16.23
N ALA A 3 11.59 3.12 14.91
CA ALA A 3 10.28 3.38 14.33
C ALA A 3 9.28 2.42 14.98
N GLU A 4 8.15 2.93 15.49
CA GLU A 4 7.07 2.06 15.98
C GLU A 4 6.59 1.20 14.81
N GLN A 5 6.95 -0.08 14.84
CA GLN A 5 6.50 -1.07 13.87
C GLN A 5 5.02 -1.37 14.14
N GLN A 6 4.17 -1.06 13.17
CA GLN A 6 2.74 -1.37 13.23
C GLN A 6 2.52 -2.77 12.66
N TYR A 7 2.66 -3.77 13.52
CA TYR A 7 2.59 -5.18 13.12
C TYR A 7 1.25 -5.54 12.46
N ASP A 8 0.15 -4.97 12.94
CA ASP A 8 -1.18 -5.10 12.35
C ASP A 8 -1.21 -4.59 10.89
N ILE A 9 -0.59 -3.45 10.61
CA ILE A 9 -0.48 -2.90 9.25
C ILE A 9 0.34 -3.82 8.35
N GLU A 10 1.45 -4.36 8.85
CA GLU A 10 2.29 -5.31 8.10
C GLU A 10 1.52 -6.59 7.74
N VAL A 11 0.80 -7.17 8.71
CA VAL A 11 -0.04 -8.36 8.49
C VAL A 11 -1.16 -8.07 7.49
N MET A 12 -1.84 -6.93 7.62
CA MET A 12 -2.92 -6.54 6.71
C MET A 12 -2.41 -6.27 5.30
N LEU A 13 -1.24 -5.66 5.16
CA LEU A 13 -0.60 -5.41 3.88
C LEU A 13 -0.20 -6.72 3.19
N ASN A 14 0.37 -7.67 3.94
CA ASN A 14 0.68 -9.00 3.42
C ASN A 14 -0.58 -9.74 2.95
N ALA A 15 -1.66 -9.67 3.73
CA ALA A 15 -2.96 -10.24 3.32
C ALA A 15 -3.52 -9.55 2.08
N TYR A 16 -3.44 -8.21 2.01
CA TYR A 16 -3.89 -7.43 0.85
C TYR A 16 -3.13 -7.84 -0.41
N ASN A 17 -1.79 -7.84 -0.37
CA ASN A 17 -0.94 -8.19 -1.52
C ASN A 17 -1.20 -9.62 -2.01
N LEU A 18 -1.40 -10.56 -1.08
CA LEU A 18 -1.72 -11.94 -1.43
C LEU A 18 -3.09 -12.03 -2.12
N LEU A 19 -4.11 -11.37 -1.60
CA LEU A 19 -5.46 -11.40 -2.17
C LEU A 19 -5.54 -10.61 -3.49
N GLU A 20 -4.77 -9.53 -3.63
CA GLU A 20 -4.71 -8.72 -4.85
C GLU A 20 -4.01 -9.48 -5.99
N SER A 21 -3.21 -10.50 -5.70
CA SER A 21 -2.60 -11.34 -6.75
C SER A 21 -3.59 -12.11 -7.61
N LEU A 22 -4.84 -12.32 -7.14
CA LEU A 22 -5.90 -12.93 -7.95
C LEU A 22 -6.35 -11.94 -9.04
N PRO A 23 -6.39 -12.31 -10.34
CA PRO A 23 -6.88 -11.44 -11.41
C PRO A 23 -8.29 -10.90 -11.15
N ASP A 24 -8.55 -9.62 -11.47
CA ASP A 24 -9.81 -8.94 -11.11
C ASP A 24 -11.06 -9.60 -11.72
N GLU A 25 -10.92 -10.21 -12.89
CA GLU A 25 -11.96 -10.98 -13.57
C GLU A 25 -12.41 -12.24 -12.81
N LEU A 26 -11.55 -12.78 -11.94
CA LEU A 26 -11.84 -13.94 -11.09
C LEU A 26 -12.38 -13.55 -9.70
N ARG A 27 -12.45 -12.25 -9.40
CA ARG A 27 -12.90 -11.76 -8.08
C ARG A 27 -14.41 -11.56 -8.07
N CYS A 28 -15.11 -12.31 -7.22
CA CYS A 28 -16.52 -12.07 -6.98
C CYS A 28 -16.76 -10.77 -6.18
N VAL A 29 -18.03 -10.33 -6.11
CA VAL A 29 -18.42 -9.10 -5.38
C VAL A 29 -17.98 -9.14 -3.92
N GLU A 30 -18.10 -10.29 -3.25
CA GLU A 30 -17.69 -10.44 -1.85
C GLU A 30 -16.17 -10.34 -1.67
N TYR A 31 -15.41 -10.96 -2.56
CA TYR A 31 -13.96 -10.87 -2.58
C TYR A 31 -13.48 -9.42 -2.71
N LYS A 32 -14.09 -8.65 -3.63
CA LYS A 32 -13.80 -7.22 -3.80
C LYS A 32 -14.12 -6.40 -2.55
N LYS A 33 -15.18 -6.76 -1.80
CA LYS A 33 -15.50 -6.11 -0.52
C LYS A 33 -14.44 -6.39 0.55
N ILE A 34 -13.94 -7.62 0.64
CA ILE A 34 -12.87 -7.98 1.57
C ILE A 34 -11.60 -7.19 1.26
N LEU A 35 -11.15 -7.21 -0.01
CA LEU A 35 -9.99 -6.42 -0.45
C LEU A 35 -10.13 -4.94 -0.11
N LYS A 36 -11.29 -4.33 -0.44
CA LYS A 36 -11.58 -2.93 -0.11
C LYS A 36 -11.57 -2.69 1.40
N GLY A 37 -12.09 -3.62 2.20
CA GLY A 37 -12.09 -3.53 3.66
C GLY A 37 -10.68 -3.51 4.24
N ILE A 38 -9.82 -4.42 3.78
CA ILE A 38 -8.40 -4.48 4.19
C ILE A 38 -7.68 -3.19 3.78
N HIS A 39 -7.84 -2.75 2.53
CA HIS A 39 -7.24 -1.51 2.04
C HIS A 39 -7.66 -0.28 2.86
N ASN A 40 -8.95 -0.16 3.16
CA ASN A 40 -9.47 0.91 4.01
C ASN A 40 -8.92 0.84 5.44
N TYR A 41 -8.77 -0.37 6.00
CA TYR A 41 -8.16 -0.54 7.32
C TYR A 41 -6.72 -0.02 7.32
N ILE A 42 -5.92 -0.41 6.32
CA ILE A 42 -4.52 0.02 6.19
C ILE A 42 -4.44 1.55 6.12
N ILE A 43 -5.19 2.20 5.24
CA ILE A 43 -5.14 3.66 5.05
C ILE A 43 -5.54 4.41 6.31
N ASN A 44 -6.58 3.97 7.00
CA ASN A 44 -7.14 4.70 8.14
C ASN A 44 -6.38 4.47 9.45
N ASN A 45 -5.66 3.36 9.60
CA ASN A 45 -5.00 2.98 10.86
C ASN A 45 -3.47 3.06 10.78
N CYS A 46 -2.88 3.14 9.59
CA CYS A 46 -1.46 3.37 9.44
C CYS A 46 -1.09 4.75 10.00
N LYS A 47 -0.12 4.78 10.92
CA LYS A 47 0.61 5.98 11.35
C LYS A 47 1.61 6.32 10.24
N HIS A 48 1.08 6.90 9.17
CA HIS A 48 1.81 7.11 7.93
C HIS A 48 3.14 7.83 8.15
N GLU A 49 4.18 7.26 7.55
CA GLU A 49 5.52 7.83 7.52
C GLU A 49 5.88 8.05 6.06
N TYR A 50 5.50 9.22 5.54
CA TYR A 50 5.71 9.56 4.15
C TYR A 50 7.18 9.91 3.90
N ILE A 51 7.73 9.30 2.87
CA ILE A 51 9.06 9.59 2.36
C ILE A 51 8.96 10.00 0.90
N THR A 52 9.93 10.81 0.47
CA THR A 52 10.10 11.21 -0.91
C THR A 52 11.24 10.42 -1.50
N ASP A 53 11.02 9.82 -2.66
CA ASP A 53 12.01 9.01 -3.36
C ASP A 53 12.10 9.45 -4.82
N MET A 54 13.26 9.24 -5.43
CA MET A 54 13.48 9.54 -6.84
C MET A 54 13.69 8.22 -7.57
N ILE A 55 12.71 7.82 -8.37
CA ILE A 55 12.75 6.57 -9.13
C ILE A 55 13.13 6.86 -10.58
N ASP A 56 14.00 6.03 -11.13
CA ASP A 56 14.30 6.04 -12.56
C ASP A 56 13.18 5.31 -13.30
N VAL A 57 12.47 6.03 -14.17
CA VAL A 57 11.35 5.48 -14.96
C VAL A 57 11.85 5.02 -16.33
N ASP A 58 12.83 5.71 -16.89
CA ASP A 58 13.58 5.29 -18.08
C ASP A 58 15.05 5.77 -18.02
N VAL A 59 15.82 5.51 -19.07
CA VAL A 59 17.25 5.85 -19.15
C VAL A 59 17.55 7.36 -19.08
N GLU A 60 16.57 8.22 -19.31
CA GLU A 60 16.72 9.69 -19.33
C GLU A 60 15.77 10.41 -18.35
N ARG A 61 14.82 9.71 -17.74
CA ARG A 61 13.77 10.27 -16.90
C ARG A 61 13.71 9.62 -15.54
N SER A 62 13.77 10.48 -14.52
CA SER A 62 13.46 10.12 -13.15
C SER A 62 12.24 10.88 -12.66
N GLU A 63 11.44 10.25 -11.83
CA GLU A 63 10.26 10.84 -11.21
C GLU A 63 10.43 10.88 -9.69
N THR A 64 9.95 11.98 -9.10
CA THR A 64 9.88 12.09 -7.64
C THR A 64 8.53 11.58 -7.17
N ILE A 65 8.53 10.52 -6.36
CA ILE A 65 7.33 9.93 -5.78
C ILE A 65 7.30 10.16 -4.27
N VAL A 66 6.10 10.29 -3.72
CA VAL A 66 5.86 10.37 -2.27
C VAL A 66 5.01 9.18 -1.85
N TYR A 67 5.51 8.38 -0.93
CA TYR A 67 4.78 7.20 -0.44
C TYR A 67 5.05 6.95 1.04
N CYS A 68 4.10 6.29 1.70
CA CYS A 68 4.27 5.83 3.07
C CYS A 68 5.26 4.66 3.12
N LYS A 69 6.36 4.78 3.86
CA LYS A 69 7.37 3.71 3.99
C LYS A 69 6.82 2.40 4.57
N LYS A 70 5.70 2.46 5.30
CA LYS A 70 5.10 1.31 6.00
C LYS A 70 4.07 0.57 5.17
N CYS A 71 3.16 1.31 4.53
CA CYS A 71 2.02 0.74 3.82
C CYS A 71 2.03 1.01 2.31
N TYR A 72 3.05 1.72 1.82
CA TYR A 72 3.24 2.11 0.41
C TYR A 72 2.13 2.98 -0.19
N TYR A 73 1.19 3.45 0.64
CA TYR A 73 0.15 4.37 0.20
C TYR A 73 0.77 5.69 -0.29
N THR A 74 0.38 6.10 -1.49
CA THR A 74 0.70 7.41 -2.06
C THR A 74 -0.45 8.37 -1.77
N PRO A 75 -0.22 9.48 -1.05
CA PRO A 75 -1.25 10.49 -0.89
C PRO A 75 -1.47 11.17 -2.25
N ASN A 76 -2.68 11.06 -2.80
CA ASN A 76 -3.03 11.78 -4.01
C ASN A 76 -3.03 13.29 -3.72
N ASN A 77 -2.25 14.06 -4.47
CA ASN A 77 -2.33 15.53 -4.54
C ASN A 77 -3.62 15.97 -5.25
#